data_AF-A0A6M5IUL4-F1
#
_entry.id   AF-A0A6M5IUL4-F1
#
_cell.length_a   1.000
_cell.length_b   1.000
_cell.length_c   1.000
_cell.angle_alpha   90.00
_cell.angle_beta   90.00
_cell.angle_gamma   90.00
#
_symmetry.space_group_name_H-M   'P 1'
#
loop_
_entity.id
_entity.type
_entity.pdbx_description
1 polymer ?
#
loop_
_entity_poly.entity_id
_entity_poly.type
_entity_poly.pdbx_seq_one_letter_code
_entity_poly.pdbx_strand_id
1 'polypeptide(L)'
;MPACTAPGCSKPARSSKAAYCPMHYHRLYRHGSLDAVAHKAGVTASKGRRYRITRDPSHPLAMASGLVYVHRKVLYDIIGPGEHSCHWCGTTIRWAPKGTPGILVPDHLNGYGDDNRPENLVPSCMSCNITRAQQERSAALRNAGFWSANDTIAHLKHKGRKDPIQAAEPRKIRNPEVAAHLPRGRGAFLPAPFRVLTPNAR
;
A
#
# COMPACT_ATOMS: atom_id res chain seq x y z
N MET A 1 36.80 29.79 -7.89
CA MET A 1 35.55 29.93 -8.67
C MET A 1 34.71 31.01 -8.02
N PRO A 2 34.06 31.90 -8.77
CA PRO A 2 33.19 32.92 -8.17
C PRO A 2 31.99 32.26 -7.45
N ALA A 3 31.40 32.97 -6.51
CA ALA A 3 30.17 32.53 -5.84
C ALA A 3 28.97 32.62 -6.78
N CYS A 4 27.95 31.79 -6.52
CA CYS A 4 26.68 31.86 -7.22
C CYS A 4 25.99 33.22 -6.98
N THR A 5 25.52 33.88 -8.02
CA THR A 5 24.79 35.17 -7.94
C THR A 5 23.32 35.02 -7.50
N ALA A 6 22.85 33.79 -7.23
CA ALA A 6 21.48 33.57 -6.81
C ALA A 6 21.28 34.07 -5.36
N PRO A 7 20.18 34.77 -5.04
CA PRO A 7 19.92 35.28 -3.70
C PRO A 7 20.05 34.19 -2.63
N GLY A 8 20.85 34.45 -1.59
CA GLY A 8 21.06 33.52 -0.47
C GLY A 8 21.87 32.25 -0.80
N CYS A 9 22.55 32.18 -1.96
CA CYS A 9 23.36 31.02 -2.33
C CYS A 9 24.86 31.28 -2.22
N SER A 10 25.56 30.58 -1.34
CA SER A 10 27.02 30.66 -1.17
C SER A 10 27.80 29.58 -1.94
N LYS A 11 27.13 28.76 -2.76
CA LYS A 11 27.78 27.66 -3.51
C LYS A 11 28.65 28.21 -4.65
N PRO A 12 29.77 27.54 -5.01
CA PRO A 12 30.59 27.97 -6.14
C PRO A 12 29.84 27.88 -7.46
N ALA A 13 30.09 28.84 -8.35
CA ALA A 13 29.60 28.82 -9.72
C ALA A 13 30.16 27.62 -10.49
N ARG A 14 29.47 27.18 -11.55
CA ARG A 14 29.85 25.99 -12.33
C ARG A 14 31.18 26.13 -13.09
N SER A 15 31.64 27.36 -13.32
CA SER A 15 32.92 27.67 -13.95
C SER A 15 33.37 29.08 -13.55
N SER A 16 34.61 29.44 -13.87
CA SER A 16 35.18 30.76 -13.58
C SER A 16 34.41 31.93 -14.21
N LYS A 17 33.66 31.69 -15.30
CA LYS A 17 32.87 32.69 -16.02
C LYS A 17 31.36 32.57 -15.80
N ALA A 18 30.90 31.61 -15.01
CA ALA A 18 29.47 31.38 -14.82
C ALA A 18 28.93 32.23 -13.66
N ALA A 19 27.71 32.74 -13.83
CA ALA A 19 26.98 33.43 -12.76
C ALA A 19 26.36 32.46 -11.73
N TYR A 20 26.11 31.21 -12.12
CA TYR A 20 25.31 30.28 -11.31
C TYR A 20 26.05 28.98 -10.98
N CYS A 21 25.78 28.42 -9.80
CA CYS A 21 26.18 27.06 -9.45
C CYS A 21 25.44 26.04 -10.34
N PRO A 22 25.92 24.78 -10.44
CA PRO A 22 25.29 23.77 -11.30
C PRO A 22 23.77 23.62 -11.04
N MET A 23 23.34 23.65 -9.77
CA MET A 23 21.94 23.55 -9.38
C MET A 23 21.09 24.71 -9.94
N HIS A 24 21.51 25.96 -9.71
CA HIS A 24 20.77 27.14 -10.16
C HIS A 24 20.81 27.30 -11.68
N TYR A 25 21.93 26.97 -12.32
CA TYR A 25 22.01 26.89 -13.78
C TYR A 25 20.97 25.90 -14.35
N HIS A 26 20.88 24.69 -13.79
CA HIS A 26 19.91 23.70 -14.26
C HIS A 26 18.45 24.10 -13.98
N ARG A 27 18.17 24.83 -12.89
CA ARG A 27 16.82 25.37 -12.64
C ARG A 27 16.45 26.43 -13.66
N LEU A 28 17.34 27.41 -13.89
CA LEU A 28 17.14 28.46 -14.88
C LEU A 28 16.93 27.88 -16.28
N TYR A 29 17.77 26.92 -16.67
CA TYR A 29 17.68 26.27 -17.97
C TYR A 29 16.38 25.46 -18.17
N ARG A 30 15.89 24.75 -17.13
CA ARG A 30 14.71 23.89 -17.25
C ARG A 30 13.37 24.61 -17.01
N HIS A 31 13.37 25.63 -16.17
CA HIS A 31 12.16 26.22 -15.62
C HIS A 31 12.09 27.75 -15.80
N GLY A 32 13.13 28.38 -16.36
CA GLY A 32 13.19 29.83 -16.54
C GLY A 32 13.34 30.63 -15.23
N SER A 33 13.40 29.97 -14.07
CA SER A 33 13.57 30.60 -12.76
C SER A 33 14.67 29.90 -11.94
N LEU A 34 15.28 30.66 -11.02
CA LEU A 34 16.22 30.15 -10.00
C LEU A 34 15.49 29.51 -8.81
N ASP A 35 14.21 29.82 -8.66
CA ASP A 35 13.37 29.33 -7.58
C ASP A 35 13.28 27.80 -7.59
N ALA A 36 13.14 27.23 -6.40
CA ALA A 36 12.82 25.82 -6.29
C ALA A 36 11.40 25.61 -6.82
N VAL A 37 11.27 24.87 -7.92
CA VAL A 37 9.95 24.44 -8.39
C VAL A 37 9.40 23.44 -7.37
N ALA A 38 8.24 23.77 -6.78
CA ALA A 38 7.54 22.84 -5.91
C ALA A 38 7.25 21.55 -6.69
N HIS A 39 7.60 20.40 -6.11
CA HIS A 39 7.08 19.13 -6.61
C HIS A 39 5.54 19.21 -6.54
N LYS A 40 4.85 18.88 -7.64
CA LYS A 40 3.38 18.84 -7.64
C LYS A 40 2.89 18.04 -6.43
N ALA A 41 2.15 18.70 -5.54
CA ALA A 41 1.46 18.03 -4.45
C ALA A 41 0.37 17.15 -5.06
N GLY A 42 0.39 15.86 -4.77
CA GLY A 42 -0.59 14.93 -5.31
C GLY A 42 -0.11 13.49 -5.34
N VAL A 43 -1.07 12.59 -5.55
CA VAL A 43 -0.80 11.17 -5.72
C VAL A 43 -0.21 10.96 -7.11
N THR A 44 1.07 10.62 -7.16
CA THR A 44 1.76 10.31 -8.42
C THR A 44 1.75 8.79 -8.64
N ALA A 45 1.54 8.35 -9.89
CA ALA A 45 1.78 6.96 -10.26
C ALA A 45 3.25 6.61 -10.01
N SER A 46 3.54 5.49 -9.36
CA SER A 46 4.93 5.03 -9.30
C SER A 46 5.43 4.78 -10.73
N LYS A 47 6.64 5.23 -11.07
CA LYS A 47 7.23 5.16 -12.41
C LYS A 47 7.08 3.76 -13.00
N GLY A 48 6.02 3.56 -13.80
CA GLY A 48 5.74 2.37 -14.58
C GLY A 48 5.11 1.15 -13.90
N ARG A 49 4.74 1.14 -12.60
CA ARG A 49 4.27 -0.11 -11.96
C ARG A 49 3.24 0.10 -10.85
N ARG A 50 2.00 -0.35 -11.10
CA ARG A 50 0.90 -0.77 -10.19
C ARG A 50 0.51 0.09 -8.98
N TYR A 51 1.39 0.83 -8.31
CA TYR A 51 1.11 1.47 -7.03
C TYR A 51 1.16 2.99 -7.12
N ARG A 52 0.36 3.63 -6.26
CA ARG A 52 0.29 5.08 -6.08
C ARG A 52 1.21 5.54 -4.95
N ILE A 53 1.84 6.72 -5.10
CA ILE A 53 2.74 7.32 -4.10
C ILE A 53 2.27 8.73 -3.77
N THR A 54 2.31 9.11 -2.49
CA THR A 54 2.03 10.47 -2.01
C THR A 54 3.22 11.02 -1.22
N ARG A 55 3.31 12.34 -1.08
CA ARG A 55 4.33 13.00 -0.24
C ARG A 55 3.77 13.24 1.15
N ASP A 56 4.38 12.62 2.15
CA ASP A 56 4.04 12.78 3.56
C ASP A 56 5.30 12.48 4.39
N PRO A 57 6.18 13.49 4.57
CA PRO A 57 7.48 13.30 5.24
C PRO A 57 7.36 12.95 6.73
N SER A 58 6.23 13.29 7.36
CA SER A 58 5.93 13.02 8.77
C SER A 58 5.45 11.59 9.02
N HIS A 59 5.03 10.87 7.99
CA HIS A 59 4.44 9.54 8.16
C HIS A 59 5.49 8.52 8.63
N PRO A 60 5.18 7.63 9.60
CA PRO A 60 6.13 6.62 10.10
C PRO A 60 6.67 5.66 9.03
N LEU A 61 5.90 5.46 7.96
CA LEU A 61 6.27 4.64 6.80
C LEU A 61 6.88 5.44 5.64
N ALA A 62 7.24 6.70 5.84
CA ALA A 62 7.88 7.52 4.83
C ALA A 62 9.29 7.01 4.50
N MET A 63 9.60 7.00 3.21
CA MET A 63 10.96 6.80 2.74
C MET A 63 11.82 8.02 3.08
N ALA A 64 13.15 7.90 2.98
CA ALA A 64 14.07 9.02 3.19
C ALA A 64 13.78 10.26 2.32
N SER A 65 13.09 10.08 1.18
CA SER A 65 12.62 11.17 0.30
C SER A 65 11.35 11.88 0.77
N GLY A 66 10.74 11.45 1.89
CA GLY A 66 9.45 11.94 2.38
C GLY A 66 8.25 11.46 1.56
N LEU A 67 8.43 10.41 0.76
CA LEU A 67 7.38 9.79 -0.04
C LEU A 67 6.87 8.51 0.65
N VAL A 68 5.57 8.25 0.53
CA VAL A 68 4.89 7.08 1.10
C VAL A 68 4.04 6.41 0.02
N TYR A 69 4.03 5.08 -0.03
CA TYR A 69 3.09 4.34 -0.86
C TYR A 69 1.66 4.46 -0.30
N VAL A 70 0.69 4.79 -1.15
CA VAL A 70 -0.68 5.07 -0.72
C VAL A 70 -1.31 3.85 -0.03
N HIS A 71 -1.18 2.64 -0.58
CA HIS A 71 -1.70 1.43 0.07
C HIS A 71 -1.09 1.17 1.46
N ARG A 72 0.18 1.54 1.68
CA ARG A 72 0.82 1.42 2.99
C ARG A 72 0.26 2.44 3.96
N LYS A 73 0.11 3.68 3.51
CA LYS A 73 -0.46 4.77 4.32
C LYS A 73 -1.90 4.43 4.73
N VAL A 74 -2.78 4.15 3.76
CA VAL A 74 -4.20 3.87 4.02
C VAL A 74 -4.35 2.72 5.00
N LEU A 75 -3.63 1.61 4.80
CA LEU A 75 -3.72 0.48 5.72
C LEU A 75 -3.17 0.83 7.11
N TYR A 76 -2.06 1.57 7.20
CA TYR A 76 -1.49 2.03 8.47
C TYR A 76 -2.45 2.95 9.22
N ASP A 77 -3.12 3.86 8.53
CA ASP A 77 -4.10 4.78 9.13
C ASP A 77 -5.30 4.01 9.73
N ILE A 78 -5.63 2.83 9.19
CA ILE A 78 -6.72 1.97 9.67
C ILE A 78 -6.30 1.11 10.87
N ILE A 79 -5.18 0.39 10.75
CA ILE A 79 -4.78 -0.63 11.75
C ILE A 79 -3.80 -0.07 12.79
N GLY A 80 -3.15 1.05 12.50
CA GLY A 80 -2.17 1.68 13.36
C GLY A 80 -0.81 0.98 13.39
N PRO A 81 0.08 1.44 14.30
CA PRO A 81 1.37 0.80 14.55
C PRO A 81 1.21 -0.59 15.21
N GLY A 82 2.33 -1.30 15.38
CA GLY A 82 2.39 -2.52 16.18
C GLY A 82 2.28 -3.82 15.40
N GLU A 83 1.93 -4.87 16.13
CA GLU A 83 1.75 -6.22 15.63
C GLU A 83 0.31 -6.46 15.22
N HIS A 84 0.14 -7.21 14.13
CA HIS A 84 -1.14 -7.50 13.50
C HIS A 84 -1.18 -8.96 13.10
N SER A 85 -2.37 -9.52 12.95
CA SER A 85 -2.53 -10.87 12.41
C SER A 85 -2.63 -10.82 10.89
N CYS A 86 -1.90 -11.70 10.20
CA CYS A 86 -2.09 -11.92 8.78
C CYS A 86 -3.54 -12.32 8.50
N HIS A 87 -4.20 -11.63 7.58
CA HIS A 87 -5.58 -11.90 7.18
C HIS A 87 -5.79 -13.34 6.69
N TRP A 88 -4.78 -13.92 6.04
CA TRP A 88 -4.90 -15.24 5.41
C TRP A 88 -4.54 -16.41 6.30
N CYS A 89 -3.48 -16.27 7.12
CA CYS A 89 -2.94 -17.37 7.90
C CYS A 89 -2.88 -17.12 9.41
N GLY A 90 -3.27 -15.92 9.87
CA GLY A 90 -3.27 -15.53 11.28
C GLY A 90 -1.88 -15.25 11.88
N THR A 91 -0.79 -15.56 11.18
CA THR A 91 0.58 -15.33 11.66
C THR A 91 0.79 -13.87 12.06
N THR A 92 1.42 -13.65 13.22
CA THR A 92 1.79 -12.33 13.72
C THR A 92 2.80 -11.66 12.77
N ILE A 93 2.46 -10.46 12.33
CA ILE A 93 3.22 -9.64 11.41
C ILE A 93 3.29 -8.20 11.92
N ARG A 94 4.33 -7.46 11.51
CA ARG A 94 4.54 -6.08 11.93
C ARG A 94 5.05 -5.20 10.80
N TRP A 95 4.82 -3.90 10.92
CA TRP A 95 5.46 -2.91 10.03
C TRP A 95 6.98 -2.99 10.18
N ALA A 96 7.68 -3.40 9.13
CA ALA A 96 9.14 -3.56 9.13
C ALA A 96 9.74 -3.27 7.74
N PRO A 97 11.07 -3.06 7.64
CA PRO A 97 11.77 -2.98 6.37
C PRO A 97 11.64 -4.26 5.54
N LYS A 98 11.74 -4.14 4.22
CA LYS A 98 11.68 -5.28 3.30
C LYS A 98 12.79 -6.29 3.64
N GLY A 99 12.42 -7.58 3.70
CA GLY A 99 13.33 -8.67 4.02
C GLY A 99 13.33 -9.08 5.49
N THR A 100 12.68 -8.32 6.37
CA THR A 100 12.51 -8.72 7.78
C THR A 100 11.51 -9.87 7.91
N PRO A 101 11.82 -10.94 8.67
CA PRO A 101 10.86 -11.97 9.02
C PRO A 101 9.66 -11.40 9.79
N GLY A 102 8.46 -11.84 9.44
CA GLY A 102 7.21 -11.31 10.02
C GLY A 102 6.85 -9.92 9.52
N ILE A 103 7.36 -9.49 8.36
CA ILE A 103 6.95 -8.22 7.75
C ILE A 103 5.47 -8.24 7.33
N LEU A 104 4.77 -7.16 7.69
CA LEU A 104 3.45 -6.82 7.19
C LEU A 104 3.55 -6.17 5.81
N VAL A 105 2.85 -6.77 4.86
CA VAL A 105 2.68 -6.28 3.50
C VAL A 105 1.19 -6.02 3.28
N PRO A 106 0.80 -4.81 2.85
CA PRO A 106 -0.57 -4.58 2.41
C PRO A 106 -0.86 -5.44 1.17
N ASP A 107 -1.90 -6.26 1.25
CA ASP A 107 -2.39 -7.08 0.14
C ASP A 107 -3.68 -6.47 -0.41
N HIS A 108 -3.77 -6.44 -1.74
CA HIS A 108 -4.92 -5.96 -2.48
C HIS A 108 -5.83 -7.15 -2.78
N LEU A 109 -7.03 -7.18 -2.21
CA LEU A 109 -7.96 -8.30 -2.38
C LEU A 109 -8.26 -8.58 -3.86
N ASN A 110 -8.42 -7.52 -4.65
CA ASN A 110 -8.69 -7.60 -6.09
C ASN A 110 -7.44 -7.66 -7.01
N GLY A 111 -6.23 -7.65 -6.46
CA GLY A 111 -4.98 -7.69 -7.23
C GLY A 111 -4.61 -6.40 -7.98
N TYR A 112 -5.42 -5.34 -7.90
CA TYR A 112 -5.15 -4.04 -8.54
C TYR A 112 -4.43 -3.10 -7.59
N GLY A 113 -3.13 -2.89 -7.81
CA GLY A 113 -2.29 -2.11 -6.88
C GLY A 113 -2.61 -0.62 -6.76
N ASP A 114 -3.43 -0.09 -7.66
CA ASP A 114 -3.81 1.33 -7.68
C ASP A 114 -5.21 1.58 -7.09
N ASP A 115 -5.95 0.51 -6.78
CA ASP A 115 -7.18 0.54 -5.99
C ASP A 115 -6.84 0.49 -4.49
N ASN A 116 -6.71 1.67 -3.89
CA ASN A 116 -6.26 1.83 -2.51
C ASN A 116 -7.43 2.10 -1.54
N ARG A 117 -8.65 1.68 -1.90
CA ARG A 117 -9.80 1.82 -0.99
C ARG A 117 -9.58 0.97 0.27
N PRO A 118 -9.95 1.47 1.47
CA PRO A 118 -9.78 0.76 2.74
C PRO A 118 -10.27 -0.69 2.72
N GLU A 119 -11.42 -0.94 2.12
CA GLU A 119 -12.05 -2.25 2.03
C GLU A 119 -11.32 -3.25 1.12
N ASN A 120 -10.41 -2.77 0.25
CA ASN A 120 -9.62 -3.61 -0.64
C ASN A 120 -8.25 -3.98 -0.05
N LEU A 121 -7.88 -3.43 1.10
CA LEU A 121 -6.57 -3.58 1.70
C LEU A 121 -6.64 -4.44 2.97
N VAL A 122 -5.84 -5.49 3.02
CA VAL A 122 -5.72 -6.34 4.21
C VAL A 122 -4.26 -6.53 4.64
N PRO A 123 -3.97 -6.68 5.94
CA PRO A 123 -2.62 -6.98 6.40
C PRO A 123 -2.26 -8.43 6.05
N SER A 124 -1.19 -8.65 5.30
CA SER A 124 -0.72 -9.99 4.92
C SER A 124 0.75 -10.19 5.25
N CYS A 125 1.12 -11.43 5.56
CA CYS A 125 2.52 -11.84 5.53
C CYS A 125 3.03 -11.92 4.08
N MET A 126 4.35 -11.85 3.91
CA MET A 126 4.99 -11.90 2.59
C MET A 126 4.68 -13.19 1.82
N SER A 127 4.67 -14.34 2.50
CA SER A 127 4.44 -15.64 1.86
C SER A 127 3.03 -15.74 1.29
N CYS A 128 1.99 -15.45 2.08
CA CYS A 128 0.60 -15.48 1.61
C CYS A 128 0.38 -14.53 0.44
N ASN A 129 0.88 -13.29 0.52
CA ASN A 129 0.74 -12.30 -0.55
C ASN A 129 1.39 -12.78 -1.86
N ILE A 130 2.61 -13.33 -1.81
CA ILE A 130 3.29 -13.86 -3.00
C ILE A 130 2.54 -15.08 -3.55
N THR A 131 2.15 -16.02 -2.69
CA THR A 131 1.46 -17.24 -3.10
C THR A 131 0.14 -16.93 -3.78
N ARG A 132 -0.67 -16.02 -3.24
CA ARG A 132 -1.92 -15.56 -3.88
C ARG A 132 -1.68 -14.99 -5.27
N ALA A 133 -0.73 -14.07 -5.41
CA ALA A 133 -0.41 -13.49 -6.70
C ALA A 133 0.08 -14.53 -7.73
N GLN A 134 0.80 -15.57 -7.29
CA GLN A 134 1.21 -16.69 -8.14
C GLN A 134 0.01 -17.55 -8.54
N GLN A 135 -0.89 -17.87 -7.61
CA GLN A 135 -2.11 -18.64 -7.87
C GLN A 135 -3.01 -17.94 -8.90
N GLU A 136 -3.21 -16.63 -8.76
CA GLU A 136 -3.99 -15.81 -9.70
C GLU A 136 -3.35 -15.83 -11.11
N ARG A 137 -2.03 -15.64 -11.20
CA ARG A 137 -1.31 -15.75 -12.48
C ARG A 137 -1.44 -17.14 -13.10
N SER A 138 -1.28 -18.20 -12.31
CA SER A 138 -1.44 -19.58 -12.78
C SER A 138 -2.87 -19.86 -13.25
N ALA A 139 -3.89 -19.35 -12.55
CA ALA A 139 -5.28 -19.45 -12.96
C ALA A 139 -5.54 -18.72 -14.29
N ALA A 140 -5.01 -17.49 -14.44
CA ALA A 140 -5.13 -16.74 -15.69
C ALA A 140 -4.47 -17.45 -16.87
N LEU A 141 -3.29 -18.04 -16.67
CA LEU A 141 -2.61 -18.84 -17.71
C LEU A 141 -3.44 -20.06 -18.11
N ARG A 142 -3.97 -20.82 -17.14
CA ARG A 142 -4.84 -21.96 -17.41
C ARG A 142 -6.11 -21.57 -18.15
N ASN A 143 -6.75 -20.48 -17.74
CA ASN A 143 -7.94 -19.95 -18.41
C ASN A 143 -7.67 -19.52 -19.85
N ALA A 144 -6.45 -19.06 -20.13
CA ALA A 144 -5.99 -18.71 -21.48
C ALA A 144 -5.47 -19.93 -22.28
N GLY A 145 -5.59 -21.16 -21.75
CA GLY A 145 -5.14 -22.39 -22.42
C GLY A 145 -3.64 -22.66 -22.33
N PHE A 146 -2.90 -21.91 -21.50
CA PHE A 146 -1.47 -22.09 -21.29
C PHE A 146 -1.18 -22.83 -19.97
N TRP A 147 -0.07 -23.58 -19.96
CA TRP A 147 0.45 -24.22 -18.75
C TRP A 147 1.29 -23.22 -17.95
N SER A 148 1.11 -23.15 -16.62
CA SER A 148 2.00 -22.36 -15.78
C SER A 148 3.28 -23.13 -15.45
N ALA A 149 4.39 -22.45 -15.19
CA ALA A 149 5.66 -23.10 -14.81
C ALA A 149 5.52 -24.02 -13.58
N ASN A 150 4.60 -23.70 -12.66
CA ASN A 150 4.26 -24.56 -11.53
C ASN A 150 3.58 -25.86 -11.99
N ASP A 151 2.73 -25.79 -13.03
CA ASP A 151 2.10 -26.95 -13.64
C ASP A 151 3.15 -27.79 -14.40
N THR A 152 4.10 -27.15 -15.09
CA THR A 152 5.25 -27.82 -15.72
C THR A 152 6.10 -28.57 -14.69
N ILE A 153 6.45 -27.94 -13.56
CA ILE A 153 7.24 -28.58 -12.49
C ILE A 153 6.46 -29.72 -11.83
N ALA A 154 5.17 -29.51 -11.52
CA ALA A 154 4.32 -30.56 -10.93
C ALA A 154 4.13 -31.75 -11.88
N HIS A 155 4.00 -31.50 -13.18
CA HIS A 155 3.92 -32.53 -14.21
C HIS A 155 5.20 -33.34 -14.33
N LEU A 156 6.35 -32.66 -14.39
CA LEU A 156 7.67 -33.31 -14.42
C LEU A 156 7.94 -34.15 -13.17
N LYS A 157 7.46 -33.72 -11.99
CA LYS A 157 7.74 -34.39 -10.70
C LYS A 157 6.77 -35.53 -10.36
N HIS A 158 5.53 -35.49 -10.84
CA HIS A 158 4.48 -36.42 -10.39
C HIS A 158 3.73 -37.17 -11.49
N LYS A 159 4.11 -37.04 -12.77
CA LYS A 159 3.30 -37.56 -13.90
C LYS A 159 1.80 -37.16 -13.78
N GLY A 160 1.55 -35.96 -13.25
CA GLY A 160 0.23 -35.36 -13.10
C GLY A 160 -0.55 -35.78 -11.84
N ARG A 161 -0.62 -34.90 -10.84
CA ARG A 161 -1.78 -34.88 -9.92
C ARG A 161 -2.86 -34.04 -10.60
N LYS A 162 -4.03 -34.64 -10.87
CA LYS A 162 -5.11 -34.04 -11.67
C LYS A 162 -5.78 -32.81 -11.03
N ASP A 163 -5.74 -32.69 -9.69
CA ASP A 163 -6.67 -31.79 -9.00
C ASP A 163 -5.98 -30.58 -8.32
N PRO A 164 -6.58 -29.38 -8.41
CA PRO A 164 -6.09 -28.17 -7.75
C PRO A 164 -6.23 -28.25 -6.22
N ILE A 165 -5.33 -27.55 -5.51
CA ILE A 165 -5.49 -27.31 -4.07
C ILE A 165 -6.67 -26.35 -3.89
N GLN A 166 -7.76 -26.85 -3.31
CA GLN A 166 -8.91 -26.02 -2.95
C GLN A 166 -8.62 -25.19 -1.69
N ALA A 167 -9.35 -24.07 -1.52
CA ALA A 167 -9.44 -23.42 -0.22
C ALA A 167 -9.82 -24.48 0.82
N ALA A 168 -9.04 -24.60 1.89
CA ALA A 168 -9.45 -25.47 2.99
C ALA A 168 -10.83 -25.01 3.44
N GLU A 169 -11.80 -25.92 3.49
CA GLU A 169 -13.06 -25.66 4.16
C GLU A 169 -12.76 -25.05 5.54
N PRO A 170 -13.52 -24.05 6.00
CA PRO A 170 -13.36 -23.56 7.36
C PRO A 170 -13.42 -24.77 8.28
N ARG A 171 -12.32 -25.06 8.99
CA ARG A 171 -12.30 -26.15 9.96
C ARG A 171 -13.52 -25.95 10.85
N LYS A 172 -14.47 -26.88 10.82
CA LYS A 172 -15.54 -26.94 11.82
C LYS A 172 -14.84 -26.82 13.17
N ILE A 173 -15.10 -25.74 13.89
CA ILE A 173 -14.60 -25.53 15.23
C ILE A 173 -15.13 -26.74 16.02
N ARG A 174 -14.23 -27.67 16.37
CA ARG A 174 -14.54 -28.78 17.27
C ARG A 174 -14.52 -28.24 18.71
N ASN A 175 -15.36 -27.27 19.01
CA ASN A 175 -15.82 -27.00 20.37
C ASN A 175 -16.80 -25.81 20.41
N PRO A 176 -18.07 -26.00 20.83
CA PRO A 176 -19.00 -24.90 21.06
C PRO A 176 -18.77 -24.14 22.38
N GLU A 177 -17.76 -24.49 23.19
CA GLU A 177 -17.66 -23.98 24.57
C GLU A 177 -16.86 -22.68 24.79
N VAL A 178 -16.28 -22.06 23.76
CA VAL A 178 -15.52 -20.79 23.93
C VAL A 178 -16.26 -19.57 23.38
N ALA A 179 -17.56 -19.70 23.07
CA ALA A 179 -18.40 -18.57 22.62
C ALA A 179 -18.95 -17.69 23.77
N ALA A 180 -18.66 -18.03 25.02
CA ALA A 180 -18.98 -17.19 26.16
C ALA A 180 -17.69 -16.52 26.64
N HIS A 181 -17.43 -15.27 26.23
CA HIS A 181 -16.70 -14.21 26.94
C HIS A 181 -16.38 -13.03 25.99
N LEU A 182 -17.40 -12.55 25.26
CA LEU A 182 -17.37 -11.20 24.69
C LEU A 182 -18.14 -10.28 25.65
N PRO A 183 -17.54 -9.18 26.16
CA PRO A 183 -18.28 -8.20 26.94
C PRO A 183 -19.37 -7.58 26.04
N ARG A 184 -20.62 -7.60 26.52
CA ARG A 184 -21.76 -6.96 25.85
C ARG A 184 -21.53 -5.45 25.77
N GLY A 185 -20.98 -5.01 24.65
CA GLY A 185 -20.86 -3.60 24.28
C GLY A 185 -22.25 -2.99 24.09
N ARG A 186 -22.43 -1.79 24.65
CA ARG A 186 -23.69 -1.05 24.80
C ARG A 186 -24.35 -0.79 23.43
N GLY A 187 -25.68 -0.84 23.45
CA GLY A 187 -26.53 -0.72 22.27
C GLY A 187 -26.31 0.54 21.45
N ALA A 188 -26.44 0.38 20.14
CA ALA A 188 -26.53 1.46 19.18
C ALA A 188 -27.74 2.34 19.50
N PHE A 189 -27.48 3.61 19.82
CA PHE A 189 -28.48 4.67 19.76
C PHE A 189 -28.85 4.88 18.29
N LEU A 190 -30.07 4.49 17.91
CA LEU A 190 -30.70 4.96 16.68
C LEU A 190 -31.11 6.43 16.89
N PRO A 191 -30.78 7.36 15.99
CA PRO A 191 -31.32 8.71 16.07
C PRO A 191 -32.81 8.69 15.72
N ALA A 192 -33.63 9.34 16.56
CA ALA A 192 -35.07 9.49 16.36
C ALA A 192 -35.40 10.34 15.12
N PRO A 193 -36.52 10.09 14.42
CA PRO A 193 -36.94 10.92 13.29
C PRO A 193 -37.41 12.31 13.75
N PHE A 194 -36.99 13.32 12.99
CA PHE A 194 -37.35 14.74 13.14
C PHE A 194 -38.87 14.93 13.15
N ARG A 195 -39.43 15.49 14.23
CA ARG A 195 -40.81 15.98 14.26
C ARG A 195 -40.86 17.37 13.61
N VAL A 196 -41.61 17.47 12.51
CA VAL A 196 -42.01 18.76 11.92
C VAL A 196 -43.06 19.40 12.82
N LEU A 197 -42.77 20.57 13.37
CA LEU A 197 -43.72 21.39 14.11
C LEU A 197 -44.50 22.24 13.10
N THR A 198 -45.81 22.04 13.03
CA THR A 198 -46.73 22.98 12.38
C THR A 198 -46.99 24.16 13.33
N PRO A 199 -47.01 25.42 12.84
CA PRO A 199 -47.45 26.54 13.64
C PRO A 199 -48.98 26.59 13.72
N ASN A 200 -49.48 26.73 14.95
CA ASN A 200 -50.89 26.90 15.28
C ASN A 200 -51.47 28.18 14.66
N ALA A 201 -52.68 28.03 14.13
CA ALA A 201 -53.58 29.14 13.83
C ALA A 201 -54.06 29.83 15.12
N ARG A 202 -54.06 31.16 15.09
CA ARG A 202 -54.97 32.04 15.82
C ARG A 202 -55.37 33.16 14.88
#